data_AF-A0A9Q3YUQ1-F1
#
_entry.id   AF-A0A9Q3YUQ1-F1
#
_cell.length_a   1.000
_cell.length_b   1.000
_cell.length_c   1.000
_cell.angle_alpha   90.00
_cell.angle_beta   90.00
_cell.angle_gamma   90.00
#
_symmetry.space_group_name_H-M   'P 1'
#
loop_
_entity.id
_entity.type
_entity.pdbx_description
1 polymer ?
#
loop_
_entity_poly.entity_id
_entity_poly.type
_entity_poly.pdbx_seq_one_letter_code
_entity_poly.pdbx_strand_id
1 'polypeptide(L)'
;MKYLFIIPLMLFFSMYEKDNTSIVGNYKSTKESYCNPNMIINIKKNLKTNNYYFTIYKNKKRIDNGKLTIYTNDNDQRVFGMKKIAGIYTNDSIIIQNSGNAMNQYTNFENCNAKYLIFVREQNGSKTCQK
;
A
#
# COMPACT_ATOMS: atom_id res chain seq x y z
N MET A 1 -10.32 -28.86 -57.81
CA MET A 1 -9.45 -28.01 -56.97
C MET A 1 -10.31 -27.41 -55.87
N LYS A 2 -10.18 -27.89 -54.62
CA LYS A 2 -10.92 -27.39 -53.45
C LYS A 2 -9.91 -26.69 -52.54
N TYR A 3 -9.93 -25.37 -52.50
CA TYR A 3 -9.14 -24.59 -51.55
C TYR A 3 -9.81 -24.68 -50.18
N LEU A 4 -9.16 -25.38 -49.25
CA LEU A 4 -9.53 -25.43 -47.85
C LEU A 4 -8.92 -24.20 -47.16
N PHE A 5 -9.71 -23.14 -46.98
CA PHE A 5 -9.32 -21.98 -46.19
C PHE A 5 -9.30 -22.38 -44.70
N ILE A 6 -8.11 -22.68 -44.17
CA ILE A 6 -7.90 -22.82 -42.73
C ILE A 6 -7.74 -21.41 -42.17
N ILE A 7 -8.82 -20.87 -41.60
CA ILE A 7 -8.79 -19.63 -40.82
C ILE A 7 -8.02 -19.95 -39.54
N PRO A 8 -6.87 -19.29 -39.26
CA PRO A 8 -6.22 -19.48 -37.98
C PRO A 8 -7.12 -18.78 -36.95
N LEU A 9 -7.79 -19.60 -36.14
CA LEU A 9 -8.51 -19.16 -34.96
C LEU A 9 -7.46 -18.56 -34.01
N MET A 10 -7.18 -17.26 -34.16
CA MET A 10 -6.41 -16.51 -33.17
C MET A 10 -7.21 -16.59 -31.87
N LEU A 11 -6.81 -17.54 -31.02
CA LEU A 11 -7.19 -17.58 -29.62
C LEU A 11 -6.66 -16.27 -29.03
N PHE A 12 -7.53 -15.28 -28.95
CA PHE A 12 -7.39 -14.16 -28.05
C PHE A 12 -7.34 -14.76 -26.64
N PHE A 13 -6.15 -15.15 -26.19
CA PHE A 13 -5.86 -15.19 -24.77
C PHE A 13 -6.02 -13.76 -24.31
N SER A 14 -7.21 -13.43 -23.81
CA SER A 14 -7.36 -12.30 -22.91
C SER A 14 -6.37 -12.57 -21.78
N MET A 15 -5.22 -11.90 -21.83
CA MET A 15 -4.42 -11.71 -20.63
C MET A 15 -5.36 -11.03 -19.65
N TYR A 16 -5.93 -11.80 -18.73
CA TYR A 16 -6.61 -11.26 -17.58
C TYR A 16 -5.53 -10.55 -16.78
N GLU A 17 -5.44 -9.24 -16.96
CA GLU A 17 -4.59 -8.36 -16.19
C GLU A 17 -5.16 -8.34 -14.77
N LYS A 18 -4.79 -9.34 -13.97
CA LYS A 18 -5.14 -9.42 -12.56
C LYS A 18 -4.18 -8.52 -11.80
N ASP A 19 -4.25 -7.21 -11.99
CA ASP A 19 -3.67 -6.28 -11.03
C ASP A 19 -4.77 -5.75 -10.10
N ASN A 20 -5.32 -6.67 -9.32
CA ASN A 20 -6.41 -6.41 -8.37
C ASN A 20 -5.91 -6.52 -6.92
N THR A 21 -4.64 -6.17 -6.68
CA THR A 21 -4.11 -6.09 -5.31
C THR A 21 -4.67 -4.81 -4.68
N SER A 22 -5.93 -4.89 -4.23
CA SER A 22 -6.62 -3.81 -3.54
C SER A 22 -5.78 -3.39 -2.34
N ILE A 23 -5.35 -2.12 -2.32
CA ILE A 23 -4.55 -1.53 -1.24
C ILE A 23 -5.36 -1.29 0.05
N VAL A 24 -6.67 -1.51 -0.02
CA VAL A 24 -7.57 -1.42 1.13
C VAL A 24 -7.17 -2.48 2.15
N GLY A 25 -6.98 -2.06 3.40
CA GLY A 25 -6.51 -2.97 4.44
C GLY A 25 -6.03 -2.25 5.69
N ASN A 26 -5.71 -3.05 6.70
CA ASN A 26 -4.99 -2.59 7.88
C ASN A 26 -3.52 -2.92 7.70
N TYR A 27 -2.63 -2.00 8.07
CA TYR A 27 -1.19 -2.18 8.00
C TYR A 27 -0.61 -1.93 9.37
N LYS A 28 0.13 -2.90 9.92
CA LYS A 28 0.70 -2.84 11.27
C LYS A 28 2.19 -2.55 11.20
N SER A 29 2.67 -1.69 12.10
CA SER A 29 4.12 -1.46 12.22
C SER A 29 4.84 -2.76 12.55
N THR A 30 5.96 -3.01 11.87
CA THR A 30 6.80 -4.19 12.13
C THR A 30 7.64 -4.01 13.38
N LYS A 31 8.16 -5.14 13.89
CA LYS A 31 9.19 -5.14 14.91
C LYS A 31 10.39 -4.30 14.48
N GLU A 32 10.86 -4.38 13.24
CA GLU A 32 11.98 -3.54 12.73
C GLU A 32 11.73 -2.02 12.88
N SER A 33 10.47 -1.62 12.97
CA SER A 33 10.05 -0.26 13.33
C SER A 33 9.91 -0.08 14.86
N TYR A 34 10.74 -0.76 15.67
CA TYR A 34 10.66 -0.94 17.15
C TYR A 34 10.35 0.33 17.96
N CYS A 35 10.60 1.50 17.36
CA CYS A 35 10.31 2.81 17.92
C CYS A 35 8.83 3.25 17.88
N ASN A 36 7.96 2.54 17.16
CA ASN A 36 6.54 2.83 17.05
C ASN A 36 5.68 1.56 17.17
N PRO A 37 5.76 0.85 18.32
CA PRO A 37 4.90 -0.30 18.57
C PRO A 37 3.43 0.17 18.57
N ASN A 38 2.53 -0.69 18.07
CA ASN A 38 1.09 -0.47 18.05
C ASN A 38 0.62 0.70 17.16
N MET A 39 1.37 1.04 16.11
CA MET A 39 0.87 1.90 15.05
C MET A 39 0.17 1.09 13.96
N ILE A 40 -0.97 1.61 13.49
CA ILE A 40 -1.77 0.99 12.44
C ILE A 40 -2.16 2.06 11.43
N ILE A 41 -1.99 1.77 10.14
CA ILE A 41 -2.55 2.54 9.04
C ILE A 41 -3.72 1.76 8.48
N ASN A 42 -4.92 2.32 8.53
CA ASN A 42 -6.10 1.76 7.88
C ASN A 42 -6.34 2.52 6.57
N ILE A 43 -6.45 1.79 5.46
CA ILE A 43 -6.81 2.35 4.15
C ILE A 43 -8.20 1.85 3.78
N LYS A 44 -9.08 2.78 3.41
CA LYS A 44 -10.44 2.50 2.90
C LYS A 44 -10.66 3.18 1.56
N LYS A 45 -11.51 2.57 0.74
CA LYS A 45 -11.97 3.13 -0.54
C LYS A 45 -13.44 3.53 -0.43
N ASN A 46 -13.75 4.76 -0.82
CA ASN A 46 -15.12 5.18 -1.03
C ASN A 46 -15.55 4.74 -2.43
N LEU A 47 -16.47 3.77 -2.51
CA LEU A 47 -16.91 3.19 -3.79
C LEU A 47 -17.71 4.16 -4.65
N LYS A 48 -18.38 5.16 -4.05
CA LYS A 48 -19.16 6.16 -4.79
C LYS A 48 -18.27 7.18 -5.49
N THR A 49 -17.21 7.63 -4.83
CA THR A 49 -16.32 8.68 -5.34
C THR A 49 -14.98 8.14 -5.88
N ASN A 50 -14.76 6.83 -5.78
CA ASN A 50 -13.52 6.14 -6.10
C ASN A 50 -12.28 6.65 -5.33
N ASN A 51 -12.46 7.51 -4.31
CA ASN A 51 -11.38 8.08 -3.52
C ASN A 51 -10.91 7.13 -2.42
N TYR A 52 -9.62 7.20 -2.10
CA TYR A 52 -9.03 6.49 -0.97
C TYR A 52 -8.84 7.41 0.23
N TYR A 53 -8.92 6.83 1.42
CA TYR A 53 -8.76 7.52 2.69
C TYR A 53 -7.88 6.70 3.61
N PHE A 54 -7.06 7.40 4.40
CA PHE A 54 -6.23 6.79 5.43
C PHE A 54 -6.71 7.18 6.82
N THR A 55 -6.44 6.32 7.80
CA THR A 55 -6.54 6.63 9.22
C THR A 55 -5.37 6.01 9.96
N ILE A 56 -4.64 6.81 10.73
CA ILE A 56 -3.50 6.37 11.52
C ILE A 56 -3.92 6.25 12.98
N TYR A 57 -3.63 5.10 13.58
CA TYR A 57 -3.83 4.83 15.00
C TYR A 57 -2.49 4.61 15.70
N LYS A 58 -2.40 5.04 16.95
CA LYS A 58 -1.31 4.69 17.88
C LYS A 58 -1.93 4.29 19.21
N ASN A 59 -1.58 3.10 19.73
CA ASN A 59 -2.16 2.57 20.97
C ASN A 59 -3.71 2.62 20.96
N LYS A 60 -4.32 2.21 19.85
CA LYS A 60 -5.78 2.24 19.59
C LYS A 60 -6.43 3.64 19.54
N LYS A 61 -5.69 4.73 19.75
CA LYS A 61 -6.18 6.10 19.58
C LYS A 61 -5.96 6.57 18.15
N ARG A 62 -6.97 7.19 17.54
CA ARG A 62 -6.84 7.83 16.22
C ARG A 62 -5.97 9.08 16.35
N ILE A 63 -4.86 9.13 15.64
CA ILE A 63 -3.92 10.27 15.67
C ILE A 63 -3.99 11.12 14.41
N ASP A 64 -4.34 10.52 13.26
CA ASP A 64 -4.53 11.28 12.02
C ASP A 64 -5.48 10.55 11.06
N ASN A 65 -6.03 11.28 10.09
CA ASN A 65 -6.82 10.76 8.98
C ASN A 65 -6.93 11.79 7.86
N GLY A 66 -7.27 11.32 6.65
CA GLY A 66 -7.51 12.21 5.51
C GLY A 66 -7.68 11.46 4.20
N LYS A 67 -7.74 12.22 3.11
CA LYS A 67 -7.70 11.67 1.75
C LYS A 67 -6.29 11.12 1.48
N LEU A 68 -6.23 9.94 0.89
CA LEU A 68 -4.99 9.31 0.42
C LEU A 68 -4.82 9.65 -1.06
N THR A 69 -3.67 10.21 -1.41
CA THR A 69 -3.26 10.37 -2.81
C THR A 69 -2.38 9.20 -3.20
N ILE A 70 -2.59 8.68 -4.41
CA ILE A 70 -1.83 7.55 -4.95
C ILE A 70 -1.40 7.96 -6.35
N TYR A 71 -0.11 7.88 -6.61
CA TYR A 71 0.47 8.15 -7.93
C TYR A 71 1.68 7.24 -8.14
N THR A 72 2.07 7.05 -9.39
CA THR A 72 3.31 6.35 -9.75
C THR A 72 4.40 7.39 -9.98
N ASN A 73 5.57 7.20 -9.39
CA ASN A 73 6.72 8.08 -9.63
C ASN A 73 7.50 7.64 -10.88
N ASP A 74 8.54 8.40 -11.23
CA ASP A 74 9.38 8.15 -12.41
C ASP A 74 10.16 6.83 -12.36
N ASN A 75 10.19 6.16 -11.21
CA ASN A 75 10.83 4.84 -11.01
C ASN A 75 9.80 3.69 -10.99
N ASP A 76 8.60 3.91 -11.52
CA ASP A 76 7.47 2.96 -11.52
C ASP A 76 7.02 2.50 -10.11
N GLN A 77 7.32 3.28 -9.07
CA GLN A 77 6.93 2.98 -7.70
C GLN A 77 5.59 3.63 -7.38
N ARG A 78 4.68 2.87 -6.77
CA ARG A 78 3.41 3.40 -6.25
C ARG A 78 3.68 4.19 -4.98
N VAL A 79 3.54 5.51 -5.06
CA VAL A 79 3.72 6.46 -3.95
C VAL A 79 2.37 6.85 -3.35
N PHE A 80 2.36 7.00 -2.02
CA PHE A 80 1.19 7.19 -1.17
C PHE A 80 1.36 8.47 -0.39
N GLY A 81 0.56 9.50 -0.70
CA GLY A 81 0.54 10.76 0.03
C GLY A 81 -0.57 10.80 1.08
N MET A 82 -0.16 10.99 2.33
CA MET A 82 -0.98 11.14 3.53
C MET A 82 -0.69 12.52 4.14
N LYS A 83 -1.29 13.57 3.57
CA LYS A 83 -1.00 14.98 3.92
C LYS A 83 0.50 15.29 3.73
N LYS A 84 1.22 15.57 4.81
CA LYS A 84 2.66 15.84 4.82
C LYS A 84 3.49 14.56 4.87
N ILE A 85 2.87 13.39 5.05
CA ILE A 85 3.51 12.08 5.09
C ILE A 85 3.46 11.46 3.70
N ALA A 86 4.55 10.88 3.21
CA ALA A 86 4.55 10.11 1.98
C ALA A 86 5.26 8.77 2.21
N GLY A 87 4.85 7.76 1.45
CA GLY A 87 5.46 6.44 1.51
C GLY A 87 5.34 5.70 0.20
N ILE A 88 6.02 4.57 0.09
CA ILE A 88 5.96 3.69 -1.08
C ILE A 88 5.20 2.43 -0.66
N TYR A 89 4.33 1.94 -1.54
CA TYR A 89 3.71 0.63 -1.40
C TYR A 89 4.45 -0.40 -2.24
N THR A 90 4.91 -1.45 -1.57
CA THR A 90 5.58 -2.58 -2.22
C THR A 90 5.34 -3.83 -1.38
N ASN A 91 5.12 -4.98 -2.03
CA ASN A 91 5.01 -6.28 -1.36
C ASN A 91 4.05 -6.27 -0.14
N ASP A 92 2.82 -5.80 -0.34
CA ASP A 92 1.80 -5.65 0.72
C ASP A 92 2.26 -4.82 1.94
N SER A 93 3.25 -3.95 1.74
CA SER A 93 3.84 -3.13 2.79
C SER A 93 3.84 -1.66 2.39
N ILE A 94 3.68 -0.77 3.38
CA ILE A 94 3.83 0.67 3.22
C ILE A 94 5.11 1.07 3.94
N ILE A 95 6.05 1.67 3.20
CA ILE A 95 7.32 2.15 3.72
C ILE A 95 7.30 3.67 3.77
N ILE A 96 7.43 4.24 4.94
CA ILE A 96 7.43 5.70 5.18
C ILE A 96 8.81 6.11 5.67
N GLN A 97 9.37 7.19 5.14
CA GLN A 97 10.63 7.74 5.65
C GLN A 97 10.37 8.53 6.93
N ASN A 98 11.15 8.27 7.98
CA ASN A 98 10.96 8.82 9.32
C ASN A 98 11.83 10.07 9.61
N SER A 99 12.99 10.19 8.96
CA SER A 99 13.88 11.35 9.08
C SER A 99 14.00 12.09 7.75
N GLY A 100 13.92 13.42 7.80
CA GLY A 100 13.62 14.28 6.66
C GLY A 100 14.69 14.35 5.58
N ASN A 101 14.23 14.46 4.33
CA ASN A 101 14.93 15.16 3.27
C ASN A 101 14.12 16.44 2.98
N ALA A 102 14.74 17.49 2.40
CA ALA A 102 14.16 18.82 2.18
C ALA A 102 12.78 18.85 1.48
N MET A 103 12.39 17.77 0.80
CA MET A 103 11.13 17.61 0.09
C MET A 103 9.95 17.16 0.97
N ASN A 104 10.19 16.75 2.22
CA ASN A 104 9.14 16.25 3.10
C ASN A 104 9.25 16.80 4.53
N GLN A 105 8.33 17.69 4.88
CA GLN A 105 8.11 18.15 6.26
C GLN A 105 7.43 17.04 7.07
N TYR A 106 8.15 15.98 7.40
CA TYR A 106 7.60 14.91 8.23
C TYR A 106 7.58 15.31 9.70
N THR A 107 6.52 14.90 10.39
CA THR A 107 6.50 14.83 11.86
C THR A 107 7.60 13.84 12.24
N ASN A 108 8.76 14.36 12.66
CA ASN A 108 9.79 13.52 13.25
C ASN A 108 9.12 12.75 14.40
N PHE A 109 9.06 11.43 14.31
CA PHE A 109 8.69 10.66 15.49
C PHE A 109 9.92 10.73 16.39
N GLU A 110 10.01 11.79 17.22
CA GLU A 110 11.23 12.19 17.96
C GLU A 110 11.86 11.04 18.78
N ASN A 111 11.08 10.02 19.12
CA ASN A 111 11.51 8.81 19.83
C ASN A 111 11.83 7.62 18.90
N CYS A 112 12.14 7.88 17.62
CA CYS A 112 12.42 6.85 16.63
C CYS A 112 13.68 7.14 15.80
N ASN A 113 14.71 6.31 16.00
CA ASN A 113 15.95 6.37 15.23
C ASN A 113 15.90 5.58 13.91
N ALA A 114 14.80 4.85 13.63
CA ALA A 114 14.67 4.11 12.39
C ALA A 114 14.55 5.09 11.22
N LYS A 115 15.33 4.89 10.14
CA LYS A 115 15.24 5.72 8.94
C LYS A 115 13.91 5.54 8.20
N TYR A 116 13.37 4.33 8.24
CA TYR A 116 12.11 3.95 7.60
C TYR A 116 11.18 3.28 8.62
N LEU A 117 9.90 3.61 8.55
CA LEU A 117 8.82 2.90 9.21
C LEU A 117 8.18 1.97 8.21
N ILE A 118 8.11 0.69 8.55
CA ILE A 118 7.57 -0.37 7.71
C ILE A 118 6.26 -0.83 8.32
N PHE A 119 5.20 -0.77 7.51
CA PHE A 119 3.87 -1.24 7.88
C PHE A 119 3.46 -2.37 6.96
N VAL A 120 3.31 -3.58 7.51
CA VAL A 120 2.93 -4.76 6.73
C VAL A 120 1.42 -4.93 6.81
N ARG A 121 0.77 -5.24 5.68
CA ARG A 121 -0.65 -5.56 5.64
C ARG A 121 -0.96 -6.70 6.60
N GLU A 122 -1.94 -6.48 7.45
CA GLU A 122 -2.54 -7.53 8.24
C GLU A 122 -3.19 -8.53 7.30
N GLN A 123 -2.64 -9.73 7.25
CA GLN A 123 -3.29 -10.85 6.58
C GLN A 123 -4.55 -11.16 7.38
N ASN A 124 -5.73 -10.86 6.82
CA ASN A 124 -6.99 -11.35 7.37
C ASN A 124 -6.95 -12.87 7.29
N GLY A 125 -6.53 -13.53 8.38
CA GLY A 125 -6.49 -14.98 8.56
C GLY A 125 -6.61 -15.83 7.29
N SER A 126 -5.57 -15.85 6.45
CA SER A 126 -5.38 -17.03 5.61
C SER A 126 -4.96 -18.13 6.56
N LYS A 127 -5.75 -19.20 6.56
CA LYS A 127 -5.66 -20.37 7.43
C LYS A 127 -4.19 -20.72 7.71
N THR A 128 -3.87 -20.86 8.99
CA THR A 128 -2.69 -21.59 9.47
C THR A 128 -2.49 -22.84 8.61
N CYS A 129 -1.43 -22.87 7.81
CA CYS A 129 -0.82 -24.15 7.46
C CYS A 129 -0.20 -24.68 8.76
N GLN A 130 -0.99 -25.47 9.48
CA GLN A 130 -0.46 -26.32 10.53
C GLN A 130 0.49 -27.32 9.85
N LYS A 131 1.69 -27.41 10.43
CA LYS A 131 2.75 -28.31 10.03
C LYS A 131 2.40 -29.75 10.42
#